data_AF-A0AA90VQC2-F1
#
_entry.id   AF-A0AA90VQC2-F1
#
_cell.length_a   1.000
_cell.length_b   1.000
_cell.length_c   1.000
_cell.angle_alpha   90.00
_cell.angle_beta   90.00
_cell.angle_gamma   90.00
#
_symmetry.space_group_name_H-M   'P 1'
#
loop_
_entity.id
_entity.type
_entity.pdbx_description
1 polymer ?
#
loop_
_entity_poly.entity_id
_entity_poly.type
_entity_poly.pdbx_seq_one_letter_code
_entity_poly.pdbx_strand_id
1 'polypeptide(L)'
;MSCYLIKVENGHKVARSITSEEEYKQLRGSNEQKANLRLARAGNDAAKRRLVQFNYSGHYPQGVVKGMKLPSGAFGFDMDEPEAFAKAAKLLLKEPDKYGLLMLERSARQGGHAVFEREKGKTVLENQVRIATMLKCEMDTSAHDINRVYFTTTSDDEDLLFLSPRLF
;
A
#
# COMPACT_ATOMS: atom_id res chain seq x y z
N MET A 1 -10.57 -9.54 0.90
CA MET A 1 -10.87 -8.30 0.16
C MET A 1 -10.51 -7.04 0.94
N SER A 2 -9.23 -6.67 0.83
CA SER A 2 -8.64 -5.54 1.52
C SER A 2 -7.87 -4.63 0.56
N CYS A 3 -8.21 -4.62 -0.73
CA CYS A 3 -7.51 -3.84 -1.75
C CYS A 3 -8.50 -3.05 -2.61
N TYR A 4 -8.30 -1.73 -2.69
CA TYR A 4 -9.16 -0.83 -3.47
C TYR A 4 -8.32 0.06 -4.38
N LEU A 5 -8.70 0.12 -5.66
CA LEU A 5 -8.23 1.15 -6.58
C LEU A 5 -8.90 2.48 -6.25
N ILE A 6 -8.09 3.52 -6.08
CA ILE A 6 -8.57 4.87 -5.80
C ILE A 6 -8.51 5.71 -7.08
N LYS A 7 -9.64 6.32 -7.43
CA LYS A 7 -9.77 7.21 -8.57
C LYS A 7 -10.36 8.55 -8.15
N VAL A 8 -10.21 9.55 -8.99
CA VAL A 8 -10.92 10.83 -8.86
C VAL A 8 -12.00 10.86 -9.95
N GLU A 9 -13.26 10.95 -9.53
CA GLU A 9 -14.43 11.06 -10.40
C GLU A 9 -15.22 12.31 -9.98
N ASN A 10 -15.53 13.20 -10.94
CA ASN A 10 -16.23 14.46 -10.67
C ASN A 10 -15.61 15.29 -9.52
N GLY A 11 -14.28 15.26 -9.38
CA GLY A 11 -13.57 15.97 -8.30
C GLY A 11 -13.57 15.27 -6.95
N HIS A 12 -14.12 14.06 -6.84
CA HIS A 12 -14.20 13.29 -5.60
C HIS A 12 -13.43 11.99 -5.68
N LYS A 13 -12.78 11.59 -4.57
CA LYS A 13 -12.15 10.28 -4.48
C LYS A 13 -13.21 9.19 -4.34
N VAL A 14 -13.10 8.18 -5.20
CA VAL A 14 -13.90 6.95 -5.16
C VAL A 14 -12.98 5.74 -5.04
N ALA A 15 -13.48 4.68 -4.43
CA ALA A 15 -12.79 3.42 -4.21
C ALA A 15 -13.50 2.30 -4.96
N ARG A 16 -12.75 1.51 -5.72
CA ARG A 16 -13.25 0.32 -6.40
C ARG A 16 -12.51 -0.90 -5.90
N SER A 17 -13.25 -1.90 -5.44
CA SER A 17 -12.64 -3.14 -4.95
C SER A 17 -11.84 -3.85 -6.05
N ILE A 18 -10.71 -4.44 -5.67
CA ILE A 18 -9.89 -5.33 -6.48
C ILE A 18 -9.97 -6.70 -5.83
N THR A 19 -10.41 -7.70 -6.59
CA THR A 19 -10.78 -9.02 -6.04
C THR A 19 -9.91 -10.15 -6.57
N SER A 20 -8.88 -9.83 -7.36
CA SER A 20 -7.98 -10.81 -7.94
C SER A 20 -6.56 -10.27 -8.05
N GLU A 21 -5.59 -11.18 -7.98
CA GLU A 21 -4.18 -10.87 -8.16
C GLU A 21 -3.90 -10.44 -9.61
N GLU A 22 -4.58 -11.05 -10.58
CA GLU A 22 -4.46 -10.76 -12.00
C GLU A 22 -4.82 -9.31 -12.30
N GLU A 23 -5.97 -8.85 -11.78
CA GLU A 23 -6.40 -7.46 -11.95
C GLU A 23 -5.42 -6.48 -11.29
N TYR A 24 -4.97 -6.80 -10.07
CA TYR A 24 -3.99 -5.98 -9.35
C TYR A 24 -2.70 -5.81 -10.17
N LYS A 25 -2.16 -6.92 -10.70
CA LYS A 25 -0.97 -6.91 -11.56
C LYS A 25 -1.21 -6.19 -12.88
N GLN A 26 -2.39 -6.33 -13.49
CA GLN A 26 -2.73 -5.63 -14.73
C GLN A 26 -2.74 -4.10 -14.55
N LEU A 27 -3.34 -3.61 -13.46
CA LEU A 27 -3.38 -2.18 -13.14
C LEU A 27 -1.97 -1.61 -12.93
N ARG A 28 -1.15 -2.32 -12.15
CA ARG A 28 0.28 -1.98 -11.92
C ARG A 28 1.11 -2.00 -13.20
N GLY A 29 0.89 -3.01 -14.04
CA GLY A 29 1.66 -3.27 -15.25
C GLY A 29 1.22 -2.47 -16.48
N SER A 30 0.21 -1.60 -16.35
CA SER A 30 -0.34 -0.83 -17.46
C SER A 30 0.70 0.10 -18.10
N ASN A 31 0.56 0.34 -19.42
CA ASN A 31 1.49 1.19 -20.17
C ASN A 31 1.56 2.62 -19.62
N GLU A 32 0.41 3.17 -19.22
CA GLU A 32 0.33 4.49 -18.59
C GLU A 32 1.07 4.52 -17.24
N GLN A 33 0.89 3.49 -16.41
CA GLN A 33 1.58 3.40 -15.12
C GLN A 33 3.10 3.32 -15.31
N LYS A 34 3.57 2.49 -16.24
CA LYS A 34 5.01 2.38 -16.58
C LYS A 34 5.60 3.71 -17.05
N ALA A 35 4.89 4.42 -17.93
CA ALA A 35 5.31 5.73 -18.43
C ALA A 35 5.38 6.78 -17.31
N ASN A 36 4.35 6.85 -16.46
CA ASN A 36 4.32 7.76 -15.32
C ASN A 36 5.41 7.42 -14.29
N LEU A 37 5.68 6.12 -14.03
CA LEU A 37 6.71 5.69 -13.09
C LEU A 37 8.10 6.12 -13.55
N ARG A 38 8.42 5.94 -14.84
CA ARG A 38 9.69 6.39 -15.42
C ARG A 38 9.90 7.89 -15.20
N LEU A 39 8.87 8.70 -15.46
CA LEU A 39 8.93 10.15 -15.26
C LEU A 39 9.02 10.52 -13.78
N ALA A 40 8.29 9.82 -12.90
CA ALA A 40 8.30 10.06 -11.46
C ALA A 40 9.68 9.79 -10.84
N ARG A 41 10.36 8.72 -11.29
CA ARG A 41 11.74 8.37 -10.94
C ARG A 41 12.74 9.42 -11.43
N ALA A 42 12.48 10.05 -12.58
CA ALA A 42 13.26 11.18 -13.09
C ALA A 42 12.95 12.52 -12.39
N GLY A 43 12.15 12.52 -11.32
CA GLY A 43 11.85 13.72 -10.54
C GLY A 43 10.57 14.47 -10.92
N ASN A 44 9.76 13.95 -11.87
CA ASN A 44 8.52 14.62 -12.27
C ASN A 44 7.39 14.39 -11.25
N ASP A 45 7.11 15.41 -10.43
CA ASP A 45 6.05 15.34 -9.41
C ASP A 45 4.63 15.21 -9.98
N ALA A 46 4.37 15.80 -11.16
CA ALA A 46 3.07 15.66 -11.82
C ALA A 46 2.83 14.23 -12.33
N ALA A 47 3.87 13.54 -12.78
CA ALA A 47 3.80 12.11 -13.09
C ALA A 47 3.62 11.26 -11.83
N LYS A 48 4.32 11.59 -10.73
CA LYS A 48 4.13 10.90 -9.43
C LYS A 48 2.68 10.95 -8.95
N ARG A 49 2.01 12.11 -9.08
CA ARG A 49 0.59 12.27 -8.70
C ARG A 49 -0.38 11.47 -9.57
N ARG A 50 0.03 11.06 -10.77
CA ARG A 50 -0.76 10.26 -11.71
C ARG A 50 -0.51 8.75 -11.57
N LEU A 51 0.40 8.32 -10.69
CA LEU A 51 0.59 6.91 -10.42
C LEU A 51 -0.69 6.30 -9.83
N VAL A 52 -0.93 5.03 -10.19
CA VAL A 52 -2.00 4.22 -9.64
C VAL A 52 -1.91 4.22 -8.11
N GLN A 53 -3.04 4.49 -7.47
CA GLN A 53 -3.16 4.57 -6.02
C GLN A 53 -4.06 3.46 -5.51
N PHE A 54 -3.55 2.70 -4.56
CA PHE A 54 -4.33 1.71 -3.82
C PHE A 54 -4.56 2.15 -2.38
N ASN A 55 -5.68 1.71 -1.81
CA ASN A 55 -5.93 1.77 -0.38
C ASN A 55 -6.12 0.35 0.15
N TYR A 56 -5.46 0.06 1.26
CA TYR A 56 -5.54 -1.25 1.92
C TYR A 56 -6.21 -1.21 3.29
N SER A 57 -6.31 -0.02 3.88
CA SER A 57 -6.66 0.19 5.29
C SER A 57 -8.15 0.47 5.50
N GLY A 58 -8.85 0.97 4.48
CA GLY A 58 -10.28 1.28 4.52
C GLY A 58 -11.15 0.24 3.82
N HIS A 59 -12.39 0.09 4.29
CA HIS A 59 -13.42 -0.73 3.67
C HIS A 59 -14.51 0.16 3.06
N TYR A 60 -14.74 0.04 1.75
CA TYR A 60 -15.58 0.96 0.97
C TYR A 60 -16.69 0.24 0.20
N PRO A 61 -17.74 -0.27 0.88
CA PRO A 61 -18.77 -1.10 0.25
C PRO A 61 -19.61 -0.34 -0.79
N GLN A 62 -19.71 0.98 -0.66
CA GLN A 62 -20.44 1.85 -1.59
C GLN A 62 -19.50 2.64 -2.53
N GLY A 63 -18.19 2.36 -2.48
CA GLY A 63 -17.17 3.08 -3.24
C GLY A 63 -16.94 4.55 -2.86
N VAL A 64 -17.69 5.09 -1.89
CA VAL A 64 -17.50 6.45 -1.38
C VAL A 64 -16.36 6.46 -0.34
N VAL A 65 -15.31 7.25 -0.61
CA VAL A 65 -14.17 7.39 0.32
C VAL A 65 -14.45 8.43 1.40
N LYS A 66 -15.02 9.58 1.02
CA LYS A 66 -15.22 10.71 1.94
C LYS A 66 -16.11 10.31 3.11
N GLY A 67 -15.59 10.46 4.33
CA GLY A 67 -16.33 10.21 5.58
C GLY A 67 -16.37 8.75 6.02
N MET A 68 -15.85 7.80 5.23
CA MET A 68 -15.85 6.39 5.60
C MET A 68 -14.82 6.09 6.68
N LYS A 69 -15.19 5.43 7.78
CA LYS A 69 -14.25 5.12 8.88
C LYS A 69 -14.11 3.62 9.15
N LEU A 70 -14.65 2.79 8.27
CA LEU A 70 -14.62 1.34 8.44
C LEU A 70 -13.23 0.80 8.11
N PRO A 71 -12.54 0.15 9.06
CA PRO A 71 -11.25 -0.45 8.80
C PRO A 71 -11.39 -1.73 7.98
N SER A 72 -10.46 -1.93 7.06
CA SER A 72 -10.29 -3.13 6.24
C SER A 72 -9.82 -4.35 7.06
N GLY A 73 -9.66 -5.50 6.42
CA GLY A 73 -8.96 -6.65 7.00
C GLY A 73 -7.44 -6.52 6.98
N ALA A 74 -6.91 -5.52 6.28
CA ALA A 74 -5.49 -5.21 6.19
C ALA A 74 -5.20 -3.74 6.55
N PHE A 75 -3.93 -3.39 6.60
CA PHE A 75 -3.47 -2.00 6.64
C PHE A 75 -2.13 -1.87 5.92
N GLY A 76 -1.91 -0.72 5.30
CA GLY A 76 -0.61 -0.39 4.71
C GLY A 76 0.34 0.25 5.73
N PHE A 77 1.63 0.08 5.48
CA PHE A 77 2.75 0.56 6.29
C PHE A 77 3.82 1.12 5.35
N ASP A 78 4.17 2.39 5.54
CA ASP A 78 5.16 3.08 4.71
C ASP A 78 6.52 3.09 5.40
N MET A 79 7.58 2.87 4.63
CA MET A 79 8.97 2.88 5.09
C MET A 79 9.77 3.75 4.12
N ASP A 80 9.93 5.03 4.44
CA ASP A 80 10.61 5.99 3.57
C ASP A 80 12.13 5.84 3.54
N GLU A 81 12.74 5.37 4.63
CA GLU A 81 14.20 5.31 4.78
C GLU A 81 14.76 4.04 4.09
N PRO A 82 15.64 4.17 3.08
CA PRO A 82 16.15 3.05 2.30
C PRO A 82 16.80 1.92 3.12
N GLU A 83 17.64 2.25 4.11
CA GLU A 83 18.34 1.24 4.88
C GLU A 83 17.40 0.47 5.81
N ALA A 84 16.45 1.18 6.44
CA ALA A 84 15.40 0.62 7.27
C ALA A 84 14.51 -0.30 6.45
N PHE A 85 14.08 0.14 5.26
CA PHE A 85 13.33 -0.70 4.33
C PHE A 85 14.13 -1.95 3.94
N ALA A 86 15.40 -1.82 3.58
CA ALA A 86 16.22 -2.96 3.19
C ALA A 86 16.40 -3.98 4.33
N LYS A 87 16.56 -3.51 5.58
CA LYS A 87 16.64 -4.36 6.78
C LYS A 87 15.28 -5.04 7.06
N ALA A 88 14.19 -4.28 7.01
CA ALA A 88 12.83 -4.77 7.22
C ALA A 88 12.44 -5.80 6.16
N ALA A 89 12.66 -5.51 4.88
CA ALA A 89 12.37 -6.40 3.77
C ALA A 89 13.03 -7.78 3.93
N LYS A 90 14.29 -7.82 4.37
CA LYS A 90 14.99 -9.10 4.66
C LYS A 90 14.30 -9.91 5.76
N LEU A 91 13.85 -9.26 6.83
CA LEU A 91 13.14 -9.94 7.92
C LEU A 91 11.74 -10.41 7.48
N LEU A 92 11.02 -9.53 6.79
CA LEU A 92 9.67 -9.78 6.28
C LEU A 92 9.63 -10.95 5.30
N LEU A 93 10.59 -11.02 4.36
CA LEU A 93 10.67 -12.11 3.39
C LEU A 93 11.14 -13.43 4.01
N LYS A 94 11.82 -13.40 5.16
CA LYS A 94 12.26 -14.61 5.86
C LYS A 94 11.11 -15.31 6.57
N GLU A 95 10.20 -14.54 7.20
CA GLU A 95 9.09 -15.09 7.99
C GLU A 95 7.78 -14.32 7.71
N PRO A 96 7.25 -14.30 6.47
CA PRO A 96 6.13 -13.45 6.10
C PRO A 96 4.87 -13.67 6.96
N ASP A 97 4.56 -14.93 7.29
CA ASP A 97 3.38 -15.27 8.10
C ASP A 97 3.46 -14.76 9.54
N LYS A 98 4.67 -14.70 10.13
CA LYS A 98 4.87 -14.17 11.49
C LYS A 98 4.44 -12.72 11.63
N TYR A 99 4.58 -11.94 10.56
CA TYR A 99 4.17 -10.54 10.52
C TYR A 99 2.75 -10.37 9.96
N GLY A 100 2.14 -11.43 9.42
CA GLY A 100 0.90 -11.33 8.65
C GLY A 100 1.12 -10.55 7.35
N LEU A 101 2.27 -10.68 6.70
CA LEU A 101 2.59 -9.94 5.47
C LEU A 101 1.68 -10.37 4.32
N LEU A 102 1.12 -9.39 3.62
CA LEU A 102 0.24 -9.56 2.46
C LEU A 102 0.84 -8.99 1.17
N MET A 103 1.62 -7.92 1.27
CA MET A 103 2.28 -7.29 0.12
C MET A 103 3.56 -6.61 0.59
N LEU A 104 4.62 -6.68 -0.21
CA LEU A 104 5.83 -5.88 -0.02
C LEU A 104 6.29 -5.37 -1.38
N GLU A 105 6.50 -4.06 -1.50
CA GLU A 105 7.02 -3.45 -2.72
C GLU A 105 8.02 -2.32 -2.43
N ARG A 106 8.90 -2.04 -3.39
CA ARG A 106 9.67 -0.79 -3.42
C ARG A 106 8.78 0.36 -3.86
N SER A 107 9.04 1.55 -3.32
CA SER A 107 8.34 2.76 -3.74
C SER A 107 8.95 3.34 -5.03
N ALA A 108 8.29 4.33 -5.61
CA ALA A 108 8.77 4.99 -6.83
C ALA A 108 10.09 5.79 -6.65
N ARG A 109 10.49 6.14 -5.41
CA ARG A 109 11.70 6.94 -5.15
C ARG A 109 12.67 6.23 -4.22
N GLN A 110 12.26 6.04 -2.98
CA GLN A 110 13.10 5.51 -1.92
C GLN A 110 12.27 4.74 -0.90
N GLY A 111 12.86 3.74 -0.26
CA GLY A 111 12.14 2.89 0.67
C GLY A 111 11.09 2.01 0.00
N GLY A 112 9.96 1.76 0.66
CA GLY A 112 8.92 0.90 0.13
C GLY A 112 7.68 0.77 1.00
N HIS A 113 6.68 0.08 0.46
CA HIS A 113 5.40 -0.14 1.11
C HIS A 113 5.26 -1.61 1.51
N ALA A 114 4.68 -1.84 2.68
CA ALA A 114 4.22 -3.16 3.10
C ALA A 114 2.73 -3.12 3.44
N VAL A 115 2.04 -4.24 3.24
CA VAL A 115 0.65 -4.43 3.67
C VAL A 115 0.62 -5.64 4.58
N PHE A 116 -0.08 -5.51 5.70
CA PHE A 116 -0.19 -6.55 6.71
C PHE A 116 -1.65 -6.86 7.03
N GLU A 117 -1.92 -8.09 7.44
CA GLU A 117 -3.17 -8.47 8.08
C GLU A 117 -3.38 -7.63 9.34
N ARG A 118 -4.60 -7.10 9.49
CA ARG A 118 -4.98 -6.32 10.64
C ARG A 118 -5.45 -7.25 11.76
N GLU A 119 -4.92 -7.04 12.95
CA GLU A 119 -5.45 -7.65 14.17
C GLU A 119 -6.85 -7.09 14.46
N LYS A 120 -7.85 -7.96 14.50
CA LYS A 120 -9.25 -7.58 14.80
C LYS A 120 -9.35 -7.05 16.23
N GLY A 121 -10.21 -6.05 16.44
CA GLY A 121 -10.36 -5.37 17.73
C GLY A 121 -9.28 -4.32 18.03
N LYS A 122 -8.24 -4.20 17.19
CA LYS A 122 -7.23 -3.15 17.25
C LYS A 122 -7.47 -2.07 16.20
N THR A 123 -7.12 -0.84 16.56
CA THR A 123 -7.06 0.31 15.65
C THR A 123 -5.93 0.12 14.62
N VAL A 124 -5.96 0.92 13.54
CA VAL A 124 -4.88 0.94 12.55
C VAL A 124 -3.57 1.40 13.19
N LEU A 125 -3.61 2.41 14.07
CA LEU A 125 -2.42 2.89 14.77
C LEU A 125 -1.79 1.80 15.65
N GLU A 126 -2.57 1.08 16.45
CA GLU A 126 -2.05 -0.02 17.27
C GLU A 126 -1.39 -1.12 16.42
N ASN A 127 -1.96 -1.42 15.25
CA ASN A 127 -1.38 -2.39 14.32
C ASN A 127 -0.06 -1.88 13.71
N GLN A 128 0.02 -0.61 13.34
CA GLN A 128 1.29 -0.04 12.85
C GLN A 128 2.35 -0.04 13.95
N VAL A 129 2.01 0.35 15.19
CA VAL A 129 2.93 0.32 16.34
C VAL A 129 3.44 -1.10 16.59
N ARG A 130 2.57 -2.12 16.51
CA ARG A 130 2.96 -3.53 16.63
C ARG A 130 4.03 -3.89 15.60
N ILE A 131 3.80 -3.60 14.32
CA ILE A 131 4.75 -3.92 13.25
C ILE A 131 6.04 -3.12 13.40
N ALA A 132 5.97 -1.81 13.65
CA ALA A 132 7.13 -0.95 13.85
C ALA A 132 8.01 -1.46 15.01
N THR A 133 7.39 -1.88 16.12
CA THR A 133 8.09 -2.48 17.26
C THR A 133 8.78 -3.78 16.89
N MET A 134 8.09 -4.68 16.16
CA MET A 134 8.66 -5.96 15.72
C MET A 134 9.81 -5.79 14.73
N LEU A 135 9.73 -4.79 13.84
CA LEU A 135 10.76 -4.47 12.84
C LEU A 135 11.87 -3.56 13.38
N LYS A 136 11.67 -2.96 14.57
CA LYS A 136 12.53 -1.92 15.16
C LYS A 136 12.79 -0.77 14.19
N CYS A 137 11.75 -0.30 13.51
CA CYS A 137 11.82 0.81 12.58
C CYS A 137 10.96 1.99 13.05
N GLU A 138 11.29 3.18 12.54
CA GLU A 138 10.41 4.33 12.69
C GLU A 138 9.11 4.12 11.91
N MET A 139 8.08 4.86 12.31
CA MET A 139 6.74 4.78 11.75
C MET A 139 6.17 6.18 11.63
N ASP A 140 5.48 6.44 10.53
CA ASP A 140 4.70 7.67 10.39
C ASP A 140 3.49 7.65 11.34
N THR A 141 3.60 8.35 12.47
CA THR A 141 2.51 8.48 13.45
C THR A 141 1.28 9.21 12.89
N SER A 142 1.40 9.89 11.75
CA SER A 142 0.29 10.57 11.07
C SER A 142 -0.53 9.65 10.15
N ALA A 143 -0.03 8.45 9.82
CA ALA A 143 -0.63 7.49 8.90
C ALA A 143 -1.83 6.70 9.47
N HIS A 144 -2.47 7.18 10.53
CA HIS A 144 -3.60 6.50 11.17
C HIS A 144 -4.97 6.82 10.54
N ASP A 145 -5.07 7.85 9.70
CA ASP A 145 -6.29 8.16 8.94
C ASP A 145 -6.39 7.29 7.68
N ILE A 146 -7.27 6.29 7.74
CA ILE A 146 -7.49 5.32 6.66
C ILE A 146 -7.88 5.96 5.32
N ASN A 147 -8.44 7.17 5.31
CA ASN A 147 -8.86 7.87 4.08
C ASN A 147 -7.81 8.84 3.54
N ARG A 148 -6.66 8.99 4.19
CA ARG A 148 -5.60 9.90 3.74
C ARG A 148 -4.39 9.16 3.20
N VAL A 149 -4.20 7.90 3.60
CA VAL A 149 -3.07 7.08 3.17
C VAL A 149 -3.42 6.32 1.90
N TYR A 150 -2.71 6.63 0.82
CA TYR A 150 -2.83 5.99 -0.47
C TYR A 150 -1.45 5.59 -0.95
N PHE A 151 -1.31 4.33 -1.34
CA PHE A 151 -0.04 3.77 -1.73
C PHE A 151 0.08 3.78 -3.24
N THR A 152 1.11 4.49 -3.69
CA THR A 152 1.45 4.68 -5.08
C THR A 152 2.33 3.50 -5.51
N THR A 153 1.80 2.59 -6.32
CA THR A 153 2.56 1.39 -6.74
C THR A 153 3.65 1.67 -7.77
N THR A 154 4.58 0.74 -7.86
CA THR A 154 5.50 0.58 -8.98
C THR A 154 4.93 -0.39 -10.03
N SER A 155 5.67 -0.61 -11.12
CA SER A 155 5.22 -1.42 -12.27
C SER A 155 6.19 -2.53 -12.69
N ASP A 156 7.38 -2.56 -12.12
CA ASP A 156 8.40 -3.55 -12.46
C ASP A 156 8.25 -4.77 -11.56
N ASP A 157 8.37 -5.97 -12.11
CA ASP A 157 8.22 -7.22 -11.34
C ASP A 157 9.28 -7.34 -10.23
N GLU A 158 10.46 -6.73 -10.44
CA GLU A 158 11.53 -6.68 -9.43
C GLU A 158 11.17 -5.81 -8.21
N ASP A 159 10.25 -4.86 -8.38
CA ASP A 159 9.82 -3.97 -7.29
C ASP A 159 8.77 -4.63 -6.40
N LEU A 160 7.97 -5.58 -6.91
CA LEU A 160 6.98 -6.32 -6.13
C LEU A 160 7.63 -7.55 -5.49
N LEU A 161 8.14 -7.36 -4.27
CA LEU A 161 8.92 -8.35 -3.55
C LEU A 161 8.11 -9.51 -2.97
N PHE A 162 6.85 -9.25 -2.61
CA PHE A 162 5.95 -10.25 -2.05
C PHE A 162 4.50 -9.87 -2.34
N LEU A 163 3.68 -10.87 -2.65
CA LEU A 163 2.24 -10.72 -2.76
C LEU A 163 1.55 -12.01 -2.30
N SER A 164 0.58 -11.89 -1.39
CA SER A 164 -0.25 -12.99 -0.93
C SER A 164 -1.64 -12.92 -1.55
N PRO A 165 -2.22 -14.04 -2.03
CA PRO A 165 -3.59 -14.06 -2.54
C PRO A 165 -4.63 -13.68 -1.47
N ARG A 166 -4.28 -13.79 -0.17
CA ARG A 166 -5.13 -13.37 0.96
C ARG A 166 -5.46 -11.87 0.98
N LEU A 167 -4.74 -11.06 0.21
CA LEU A 167 -5.02 -9.63 0.09
C LEU A 167 -6.39 -9.35 -0.55
N PHE A 168 -6.81 -10.22 -1.47
CA PHE A 168 -7.98 -10.03 -2.33
C PHE A 168 -9.26 -10.64 -1.75
#